data_AF-A0A1G7AYT4-F1
#
_entry.id   AF-A0A1G7AYT4-F1
#
_cell.length_a   1.000
_cell.length_b   1.000
_cell.length_c   1.000
_cell.angle_alpha   90.00
_cell.angle_beta   90.00
_cell.angle_gamma   90.00
#
_symmetry.space_group_name_H-M   'P 1'
#
loop_
_entity.id
_entity.type
_entity.pdbx_description
1 polymer ?
#
loop_
_entity_poly.entity_id
_entity_poly.type
_entity_poly.pdbx_seq_one_letter_code
_entity_poly.pdbx_strand_id
1 'polypeptide(L)'
;MNHRRYYGHREKQSKPLSDERKDEQKAKASCYLVVKFHDGNTWSKWSNEHGQPKKLLNINDAVNEMFRIAHQYFQGKIHSAAIFDTREHKTIGAFNKIYQYEKGFWTQVQQFTW
;
A
#
# COMPACT_ATOMS: atom_id res chain seq x y z
N MET A 1 13.57 -18.00 40.43
CA MET A 1 13.75 -16.85 39.51
C MET A 1 14.97 -17.12 38.67
N ASN A 2 14.86 -17.24 37.34
CA ASN A 2 16.00 -17.07 36.44
C ASN A 2 15.53 -16.80 35.00
N HIS A 3 15.75 -15.53 34.60
CA HIS A 3 15.98 -14.99 33.28
C HIS A 3 15.07 -15.43 32.12
N ARG A 4 14.00 -14.64 31.92
CA ARG A 4 13.37 -14.40 30.61
C ARG A 4 14.47 -14.13 29.58
N ARG A 5 14.69 -15.11 28.69
CA ARG A 5 15.59 -14.96 27.54
C ARG A 5 15.09 -13.81 26.68
N TYR A 6 15.93 -12.78 26.63
CA TYR A 6 15.94 -11.72 25.65
C TYR A 6 15.96 -12.36 24.26
N TYR A 7 14.81 -12.50 23.61
CA TYR A 7 14.78 -12.74 22.16
C TYR A 7 15.02 -11.40 21.50
N GLY A 8 16.31 -11.07 21.36
CA GLY A 8 16.76 -9.94 20.58
C GLY A 8 16.12 -9.98 19.21
N HIS A 9 15.46 -8.89 18.86
CA HIS A 9 15.06 -8.52 17.51
C HIS A 9 16.29 -8.61 16.59
N ARG A 10 16.52 -9.78 15.99
CA ARG A 10 17.17 -9.82 14.69
C ARG A 10 16.12 -9.33 13.71
N GLU A 11 16.16 -8.03 13.41
CA GLU A 11 15.60 -7.54 12.15
C GLU A 11 16.24 -8.39 11.05
N LYS A 12 15.54 -9.43 10.61
CA LYS A 12 15.88 -10.13 9.37
C LYS A 12 15.79 -9.05 8.31
N GLN A 13 16.91 -8.44 7.93
CA GLN A 13 17.03 -7.72 6.69
C GLN A 13 16.67 -8.74 5.60
N SER A 14 15.40 -8.76 5.19
CA SER A 14 14.92 -9.67 4.18
C SER A 14 15.68 -9.31 2.92
N LYS A 15 16.41 -10.28 2.35
CA LYS A 15 17.05 -10.09 1.05
C LYS A 15 15.98 -9.55 0.08
N PRO A 16 16.31 -8.53 -0.73
CA PRO A 16 15.37 -8.00 -1.71
C PRO A 16 14.84 -9.14 -2.59
N LEU A 17 13.56 -9.09 -2.92
CA LEU A 17 12.95 -10.09 -3.79
C LEU A 17 13.60 -10.06 -5.18
N SER A 18 13.77 -11.25 -5.78
CA SER A 18 14.02 -11.36 -7.22
C SER A 18 12.83 -10.78 -8.00
N ASP A 19 13.06 -10.35 -9.23
CA ASP A 19 12.02 -9.73 -10.04
C ASP A 19 10.84 -10.69 -10.30
N GLU A 20 11.11 -11.97 -10.52
CA GLU A 20 10.09 -13.02 -10.61
C GLU A 20 9.18 -13.07 -9.37
N ARG A 21 9.75 -12.94 -8.17
CA ARG A 21 8.97 -12.96 -6.92
C ARG A 21 8.18 -11.67 -6.70
N LYS A 22 8.66 -10.54 -7.23
CA LYS A 22 7.89 -9.28 -7.23
C LYS A 22 6.68 -9.41 -8.14
N ASP A 23 6.83 -10.06 -9.28
CA ASP A 23 5.72 -10.30 -10.21
C ASP A 23 4.69 -11.28 -9.63
N GLU A 24 5.12 -12.37 -9.01
CA GLU A 24 4.24 -13.28 -8.27
C GLU A 24 3.48 -12.58 -7.14
N GLN A 25 4.14 -11.65 -6.45
CA GLN A 25 3.52 -10.84 -5.41
C GLN A 25 2.48 -9.90 -6.00
N LYS A 26 2.82 -9.16 -7.05
CA LYS A 26 1.91 -8.27 -7.77
C LYS A 26 0.69 -9.03 -8.32
N ALA A 27 0.87 -10.25 -8.81
CA ALA A 27 -0.22 -11.12 -9.25
C ALA A 27 -1.24 -11.42 -8.12
N LYS A 28 -0.76 -11.50 -6.87
CA LYS A 28 -1.60 -11.77 -5.69
C LYS A 28 -2.10 -10.50 -4.99
N ALA A 29 -1.68 -9.32 -5.43
CA ALA A 29 -2.08 -8.06 -4.81
C ALA A 29 -3.56 -7.77 -5.11
N SER A 30 -4.26 -7.27 -4.10
CA SER A 30 -5.68 -6.91 -4.19
C SER A 30 -5.89 -5.44 -4.53
N CYS A 31 -4.98 -4.56 -4.13
CA CYS A 31 -5.05 -3.15 -4.49
C CYS A 31 -3.68 -2.53 -4.69
N TYR A 32 -3.68 -1.38 -5.37
CA TYR A 32 -2.52 -0.55 -5.61
C TYR A 32 -2.80 0.89 -5.23
N LEU A 33 -1.90 1.51 -4.48
CA LEU A 33 -1.95 2.94 -4.14
C LEU A 33 -0.85 3.66 -4.90
N VAL A 34 -1.20 4.85 -5.40
CA VAL A 34 -0.23 5.84 -5.88
C VAL A 34 -0.49 7.17 -5.18
N VAL A 35 0.58 7.85 -4.80
CA VAL A 35 0.61 9.17 -4.20
C VAL A 35 1.58 10.01 -5.01
N LYS A 36 1.10 11.14 -5.54
CA LYS A 36 1.92 12.17 -6.16
C LYS A 36 2.07 13.32 -5.18
N PHE A 37 3.30 13.75 -4.97
CA PHE A 37 3.61 14.85 -4.07
C PHE A 37 3.78 16.16 -4.83
N HIS A 38 3.72 17.29 -4.10
CA HIS A 38 3.90 18.62 -4.68
C HIS A 38 5.31 18.87 -5.23
N ASP A 39 6.31 18.12 -4.78
CA ASP A 39 7.70 18.18 -5.26
C ASP A 39 7.91 17.40 -6.59
N GLY A 40 6.85 16.80 -7.14
CA GLY A 40 6.90 15.97 -8.34
C GLY A 40 7.25 14.50 -8.09
N ASN A 41 7.63 14.13 -6.86
CA ASN A 41 7.92 12.76 -6.52
C ASN A 41 6.65 11.91 -6.48
N THR A 42 6.81 10.61 -6.72
CA THR A 42 5.72 9.64 -6.64
C THR A 42 6.11 8.54 -5.67
N TRP A 43 5.18 8.19 -4.79
CA TRP A 43 5.26 7.01 -3.96
C TRP A 43 4.11 6.07 -4.29
N SER A 44 4.39 4.78 -4.31
CA SER A 44 3.40 3.77 -4.66
C SER A 44 3.59 2.50 -3.87
N LYS A 45 2.50 1.76 -3.67
CA LYS A 45 2.54 0.54 -2.87
C LYS A 45 1.46 -0.47 -3.27
N TRP A 46 1.84 -1.74 -3.31
CA TRP A 46 0.93 -2.88 -3.44
C TRP A 46 0.45 -3.38 -2.07
N SER A 47 -0.78 -3.86 -1.97
CA SER A 47 -1.35 -4.31 -0.69
C SER A 47 -0.55 -5.42 0.01
N ASN A 48 0.06 -6.33 -0.75
CA ASN A 48 0.78 -7.48 -0.21
C ASN A 48 2.30 -7.35 -0.30
N GLU A 49 2.84 -6.13 -0.42
CA GLU A 49 4.27 -5.85 -0.67
C GLU A 49 5.21 -6.49 0.36
N HIS A 50 6.34 -7.02 -0.11
CA HIS A 50 7.31 -7.75 0.71
C HIS A 50 8.05 -6.81 1.66
N GLY A 51 8.44 -7.34 2.83
CA GLY A 51 9.24 -6.59 3.80
C GLY A 51 8.46 -5.55 4.59
N GLN A 52 7.14 -5.44 4.40
CA GLN A 52 6.30 -4.52 5.15
C GLN A 52 5.96 -5.10 6.54
N PRO A 53 6.06 -4.29 7.62
CA PRO A 53 5.87 -4.76 9.00
C PRO A 53 4.43 -5.25 9.28
N LYS A 54 3.45 -4.80 8.49
CA LYS A 54 2.07 -5.27 8.52
C LYS A 54 1.67 -5.77 7.14
N LYS A 55 1.59 -7.09 6.98
CA LYS A 55 1.01 -7.69 5.76
C LYS A 55 -0.49 -7.47 5.79
N LEU A 56 -1.03 -6.92 4.71
CA LEU A 56 -2.44 -6.61 4.56
C LEU A 56 -3.12 -7.83 3.95
N LEU A 57 -4.21 -8.31 4.55
CA LEU A 57 -4.85 -9.58 4.18
C LEU A 57 -6.00 -9.38 3.19
N ASN A 58 -6.62 -8.21 3.20
CA ASN A 58 -7.77 -7.86 2.36
C ASN A 58 -7.68 -6.38 1.90
N ILE A 59 -8.62 -5.96 1.05
CA ILE A 59 -8.66 -4.58 0.53
C ILE A 59 -8.91 -3.57 1.65
N ASN A 60 -9.74 -3.91 2.63
CA ASN A 60 -10.06 -3.07 3.79
C ASN A 60 -8.80 -2.67 4.57
N ASP A 61 -8.02 -3.66 4.97
CA ASP A 61 -6.77 -3.48 5.68
C ASP A 61 -5.81 -2.62 4.86
N ALA A 62 -5.75 -2.91 3.56
CA ALA A 62 -4.87 -2.21 2.66
C ALA A 62 -5.25 -0.74 2.55
N VAL A 63 -6.52 -0.43 2.30
CA VAL A 63 -7.05 0.93 2.26
C VAL A 63 -6.76 1.64 3.59
N ASN A 64 -7.13 1.06 4.73
CA ASN A 64 -6.92 1.70 6.04
C ASN A 64 -5.44 1.99 6.35
N GLU A 65 -4.56 1.04 6.10
CA GLU A 65 -3.12 1.23 6.30
C GLU A 65 -2.56 2.31 5.35
N MET A 66 -3.06 2.35 4.11
CA MET A 66 -2.71 3.39 3.15
C MET A 66 -3.12 4.78 3.65
N PHE A 67 -4.34 4.94 4.14
CA PHE A 67 -4.82 6.19 4.75
C PHE A 67 -3.98 6.58 5.97
N ARG A 68 -3.61 5.62 6.82
CA ARG A 68 -2.75 5.84 7.98
C ARG A 68 -1.37 6.36 7.57
N ILE A 69 -0.72 5.73 6.59
CA ILE A 69 0.61 6.14 6.10
C ILE A 69 0.54 7.52 5.45
N ALA A 70 -0.49 7.76 4.63
CA ALA A 70 -0.72 9.05 4.00
C ALA A 70 -0.91 10.17 5.02
N HIS A 71 -1.67 9.91 6.09
CA HIS A 71 -1.85 10.87 7.16
C HIS A 71 -0.56 11.07 7.99
N GLN A 72 0.12 10.00 8.37
CA GLN A 72 1.26 10.10 9.30
C GLN A 72 2.54 10.65 8.66
N TYR A 73 2.83 10.29 7.40
CA TYR A 73 4.11 10.60 6.78
C TYR A 73 4.02 11.63 5.65
N PHE A 74 2.84 11.78 5.04
CA PHE A 74 2.67 12.53 3.79
C PHE A 74 1.77 13.76 3.93
N GLN A 75 1.21 14.02 5.11
CA GLN A 75 0.33 15.16 5.35
C GLN A 75 0.97 16.48 4.90
N GLY A 76 0.20 17.28 4.16
CA GLY A 76 0.64 18.57 3.60
C GLY A 76 1.58 18.47 2.39
N LYS A 77 2.01 17.26 2.00
CA LYS A 77 2.89 17.04 0.85
C LYS A 77 2.18 16.42 -0.35
N ILE A 78 1.01 15.81 -0.14
CA ILE A 78 0.24 15.11 -1.18
C ILE A 78 -0.42 16.14 -2.11
N HIS A 79 -0.07 16.07 -3.39
CA HIS A 79 -0.76 16.79 -4.45
C HIS A 79 -2.03 16.03 -4.88
N SER A 80 -1.89 14.73 -5.12
CA SER A 80 -3.00 13.84 -5.48
C SER A 80 -2.69 12.40 -5.09
N ALA A 81 -3.70 11.58 -4.83
CA ALA A 81 -3.52 10.15 -4.62
C ALA A 81 -4.68 9.34 -5.21
N ALA A 82 -4.46 8.06 -5.48
CA ALA A 82 -5.50 7.17 -5.97
C ALA A 82 -5.27 5.72 -5.53
N ILE A 83 -6.35 5.02 -5.21
CA ILE A 83 -6.35 3.59 -4.89
C ILE A 83 -7.09 2.86 -6.01
N PHE A 84 -6.50 1.77 -6.50
CA PHE A 84 -7.02 0.94 -7.57
C PHE A 84 -7.33 -0.47 -7.07
N ASP A 85 -8.50 -1.00 -7.41
CA ASP A 85 -8.78 -2.44 -7.35
C ASP A 85 -7.89 -3.13 -8.38
N THR A 86 -7.16 -4.14 -7.96
CA THR A 86 -6.35 -4.91 -8.88
C THR A 86 -6.66 -6.39 -8.84
N ARG A 87 -7.77 -6.82 -8.21
CA ARG A 87 -8.16 -8.24 -8.17
C ARG A 87 -8.31 -8.84 -9.57
N GLU A 88 -9.05 -8.15 -10.44
CA GLU A 88 -9.31 -8.61 -11.82
C GLU A 88 -8.21 -8.16 -12.79
N HIS A 89 -7.85 -6.88 -12.74
CA HIS A 89 -6.90 -6.29 -13.69
C HIS A 89 -5.73 -5.62 -12.95
N LYS A 90 -4.49 -6.05 -13.20
CA LYS A 90 -3.28 -5.49 -12.56
C LYS A 90 -2.83 -4.14 -13.16
N THR A 91 -3.78 -3.30 -13.54
CA THR A 91 -3.54 -2.01 -14.20
C THR A 91 -4.10 -0.84 -13.38
N ILE A 92 -3.60 0.36 -13.65
CA ILE A 92 -4.03 1.61 -12.99
C ILE A 92 -5.03 2.40 -13.83
N GLY A 93 -5.86 1.71 -14.60
CA GLY A 93 -6.89 2.33 -15.43
C GLY A 93 -8.00 3.00 -14.60
N ALA A 94 -8.70 3.96 -15.20
CA ALA A 94 -9.81 4.64 -14.54
C ALA A 94 -10.92 3.67 -14.07
N PHE A 95 -11.11 2.57 -14.80
CA PHE A 95 -12.07 1.51 -14.48
C PHE A 95 -11.73 0.72 -13.21
N ASN A 96 -10.49 0.75 -12.75
CA ASN A 96 -10.05 0.10 -11.52
C ASN A 96 -10.03 1.07 -10.33
N LYS A 97 -10.19 2.38 -10.57
CA LYS A 97 -9.98 3.38 -9.53
C LYS A 97 -11.13 3.37 -8.53
N ILE A 98 -10.85 3.02 -7.28
CA ILE A 98 -11.84 2.98 -6.19
C ILE A 98 -11.88 4.31 -5.45
N TYR A 99 -10.73 4.85 -5.07
CA TYR A 99 -10.62 6.10 -4.31
C TYR A 99 -9.68 7.09 -5.00
N GLN A 100 -9.98 8.37 -4.82
CA GLN A 100 -9.18 9.49 -5.29
C GLN A 100 -9.04 10.53 -4.18
N TYR A 101 -7.84 11.06 -4.00
CA TYR A 101 -7.56 12.20 -3.14
C TYR A 101 -7.18 13.39 -4.00
N GLU A 102 -8.01 14.43 -3.93
CA GLU A 102 -7.75 15.71 -4.58
C GLU A 102 -8.33 16.84 -3.72
N LYS A 103 -7.75 18.04 -3.82
CA LYS A 103 -8.24 19.24 -3.12
C LYS A 103 -8.44 19.06 -1.60
N GLY A 104 -7.64 18.19 -0.98
CA GLY A 104 -7.65 18.03 0.48
C GLY A 104 -8.56 16.92 1.01
N PHE A 105 -9.35 16.25 0.18
CA PHE A 105 -10.29 15.22 0.63
C PHE A 105 -10.25 13.96 -0.24
N TRP A 106 -10.64 12.84 0.36
CA TRP A 106 -10.80 11.57 -0.34
C TRP A 106 -12.23 11.41 -0.82
N THR A 107 -12.38 10.90 -2.04
CA THR A 107 -13.67 10.61 -2.66
C THR A 107 -13.66 9.20 -3.20
N GLN A 108 -14.76 8.49 -2.99
CA GLN A 108 -14.99 7.21 -3.62
C GLN A 108 -15.42 7.44 -5.07
N VAL A 109 -14.67 6.88 -6.01
CA VAL A 109 -14.92 6.99 -7.45
C VAL A 109 -15.79 5.83 -7.94
N GLN A 110 -15.59 4.63 -7.39
CA GLN A 110 -16.34 3.44 -7.75
C GLN A 110 -16.73 2.61 -6.53
N GLN A 111 -17.83 1.88 -6.66
CA GLN A 111 -18.18 0.84 -5.71
C GLN A 111 -17.29 -0.38 -5.90
N PHE A 112 -16.97 -1.06 -4.81
CA PHE A 112 -16.17 -2.28 -4.80
C PHE A 112 -16.71 -3.20 -3.72
N THR A 113 -16.53 -4.50 -3.93
CA THR A 113 -16.91 -5.54 -2.97
C THR A 113 -15.76 -5.86 -2.01
N TRP A 114 -16.10 -6.18 -0.77
CA TRP A 114 -15.14 -6.44 0.31
C TRP A 114 -14.50 -7.82 0.23
#